data_AF-A0A6L7A7J3-F1
#
_entry.id   AF-A0A6L7A7J3-F1
#
_cell.length_a   1.000
_cell.length_b   1.000
_cell.length_c   1.000
_cell.angle_alpha   90.00
_cell.angle_beta   90.00
_cell.angle_gamma   90.00
#
_symmetry.space_group_name_H-M   'P 1'
#
loop_
_entity.id
_entity.type
_entity.pdbx_description
1 polymer ?
#
loop_
_entity_poly.entity_id
_entity_poly.type
_entity_poly.pdbx_seq_one_letter_code
_entity_poly.pdbx_strand_id
1 'polypeptide(L)'
;NARDFFQRLAEIQFESGYPYIMYEDTVNRANPIAGRINMSNLCSEILQVNSASEYDENLDYTYTGHDISCNLGSLNIAHTMDSPDFARTVETAVRGLTAVSDMSHIRSVPSIEAGNAASHAIGLGQMNLHGYLAREGIAYGSPEALDFTNLYFYAITWHALRTSMLLARERGETFAGFKQSRYASGEYFSQYLQGNWQPKTAKVGELFTRSGITLPTREMWAQLRDDVMRYGIYNQNLQAVPPTGSISYINHATSSIHPIVAKVEIRKEGKTGRVY
;
A
#
# COMPACT_ATOMS: atom_id res chain seq x y z
N ASN A 1 -0.81 32.35 -15.61
CA ASN A 1 -1.68 31.56 -16.50
C ASN A 1 -1.54 30.10 -16.13
N ALA A 2 -2.62 29.42 -15.71
CA ALA A 2 -2.54 28.01 -15.28
C ALA A 2 -2.19 27.04 -16.42
N ARG A 3 -2.56 27.37 -17.66
CA ARG A 3 -2.24 26.54 -18.83
C ARG A 3 -0.74 26.52 -19.11
N ASP A 4 -0.08 27.67 -19.00
CA ASP A 4 1.37 27.79 -19.21
C ASP A 4 2.15 27.03 -18.13
N PHE A 5 1.63 26.97 -16.90
CA PHE A 5 2.19 26.12 -15.84
C PHE A 5 2.17 24.64 -16.23
N PHE A 6 1.02 24.10 -16.66
CA PHE A 6 0.93 22.70 -17.08
C PHE A 6 1.70 22.40 -18.37
N GLN A 7 1.83 23.37 -19.27
CA GLN A 7 2.70 23.23 -20.43
C GLN A 7 4.16 23.09 -20.00
N ARG A 8 4.65 23.99 -19.14
CA ARG A 8 6.03 23.93 -18.64
C ARG A 8 6.30 22.66 -17.84
N LEU A 9 5.32 22.20 -17.06
CA LEU A 9 5.37 20.93 -16.33
C LEU A 9 5.64 19.75 -17.29
N ALA A 10 4.88 19.67 -18.38
CA ALA A 10 5.02 18.61 -19.37
C ALA A 10 6.34 18.69 -20.15
N GLU A 11 6.82 19.90 -20.48
CA GLU A 11 8.13 20.09 -21.12
C GLU A 11 9.27 19.52 -20.26
N ILE A 12 9.27 19.79 -18.96
CA ILE A 12 10.32 19.30 -18.04
C ILE A 12 10.20 17.78 -17.85
N GLN A 13 8.97 17.25 -17.76
CA GLN A 13 8.73 15.80 -17.67
C GLN A 13 9.22 15.07 -18.92
N PHE A 14 9.04 15.67 -20.09
CA PHE A 14 9.52 15.10 -21.35
C PHE A 14 11.05 14.96 -21.37
N GLU A 15 11.76 15.95 -20.86
CA GLU A 15 13.23 15.98 -20.88
C GLU A 15 13.86 15.11 -19.77
N SER A 16 13.23 15.05 -18.59
CA SER A 16 13.87 14.52 -17.39
C SER A 16 13.12 13.39 -16.67
N GLY A 17 11.86 13.13 -17.05
CA GLY A 17 10.96 12.22 -16.35
C GLY A 17 10.30 12.80 -15.09
N TYR A 18 10.63 14.04 -14.69
CA TYR A 18 10.18 14.72 -13.48
C TYR A 18 9.64 16.13 -13.79
N PRO A 19 8.89 16.80 -12.89
CA PRO A 19 8.56 16.43 -11.51
C PRO A 19 7.48 15.36 -11.37
N TYR A 20 7.45 14.72 -10.20
CA TYR A 20 6.30 13.93 -9.75
C TYR A 20 5.05 14.80 -9.59
N ILE A 21 3.88 14.17 -9.61
CA ILE A 21 2.60 14.82 -9.36
C ILE A 21 1.88 14.10 -8.23
N MET A 22 1.57 14.84 -7.16
CA MET A 22 0.65 14.39 -6.11
C MET A 22 -0.65 15.19 -6.25
N TYR A 23 -1.76 14.52 -6.51
CA TYR A 23 -3.08 15.15 -6.57
C TYR A 23 -3.62 15.38 -5.14
N GLU A 24 -3.21 16.49 -4.52
CA GLU A 24 -3.46 16.80 -3.10
C GLU A 24 -4.92 16.56 -2.66
N ASP A 25 -5.90 17.04 -3.42
CA ASP A 25 -7.32 16.89 -3.06
C ASP A 25 -7.81 15.45 -3.17
N THR A 26 -7.34 14.69 -4.16
CA THR A 26 -7.66 13.27 -4.29
C THR A 26 -7.10 12.51 -3.09
N VAL A 27 -5.85 12.77 -2.74
CA VAL A 27 -5.14 12.14 -1.62
C VAL A 27 -5.85 12.44 -0.30
N ASN A 28 -6.08 13.72 0.02
CA ASN A 28 -6.67 14.13 1.30
C ASN A 28 -8.15 13.73 1.42
N ARG A 29 -8.87 13.61 0.30
CA ARG A 29 -10.24 13.10 0.31
C ARG A 29 -10.29 11.62 0.65
N ALA A 30 -9.33 10.83 0.18
CA ALA A 30 -9.22 9.40 0.45
C ALA A 30 -8.52 9.08 1.79
N ASN A 31 -7.75 10.02 2.34
CA ASN A 31 -7.00 9.85 3.58
C ASN A 31 -7.93 9.51 4.78
N PRO A 32 -7.76 8.35 5.43
CA PRO A 32 -8.54 7.99 6.60
C PRO A 32 -8.01 8.58 7.91
N ILE A 33 -6.84 9.23 7.89
CA ILE A 33 -6.14 9.71 9.08
C ILE A 33 -6.40 11.21 9.29
N ALA A 34 -6.58 11.63 10.54
CA ALA A 34 -6.70 13.04 10.88
C ALA A 34 -5.42 13.81 10.52
N GLY A 35 -5.59 14.94 9.83
CA GLY A 35 -4.49 15.75 9.30
C GLY A 35 -4.51 15.85 7.79
N ARG A 36 -3.50 16.52 7.22
CA ARG A 36 -3.33 16.66 5.77
C ARG A 36 -2.04 16.00 5.31
N ILE A 37 -2.10 15.41 4.13
CA ILE A 37 -0.94 14.90 3.39
C ILE A 37 -0.51 16.01 2.43
N ASN A 38 0.71 16.51 2.64
CA ASN A 38 1.27 17.66 1.94
C ASN A 38 2.51 17.31 1.08
N MET A 39 3.00 16.07 1.15
CA MET A 39 4.16 15.60 0.41
C MET A 39 4.07 14.10 0.13
N SER A 40 5.02 13.58 -0.65
CA SER A 40 5.23 12.15 -0.89
C SER A 40 6.72 11.83 -0.87
N ASN A 41 7.09 10.56 -1.06
CA ASN A 41 8.48 10.11 -1.10
C ASN A 41 9.08 10.17 -2.52
N LEU A 42 10.33 9.73 -2.62
CA LEU A 42 11.11 9.66 -3.87
C LEU A 42 10.48 8.77 -4.95
N CYS A 43 9.59 7.83 -4.62
CA CYS A 43 8.93 6.98 -5.60
C CYS A 43 7.42 7.28 -5.74
N SER A 44 6.94 8.37 -5.11
CA SER A 44 5.56 8.88 -5.16
C SER A 44 4.43 7.98 -4.64
N GLU A 45 4.76 6.88 -3.94
CA GLU A 45 3.81 5.89 -3.44
C GLU A 45 3.44 6.09 -1.96
N ILE A 46 4.24 6.84 -1.19
CA ILE A 46 4.01 7.08 0.24
C ILE A 46 3.23 8.35 0.44
N LEU A 47 2.08 8.21 1.11
CA LEU A 47 1.14 9.29 1.37
C LEU A 47 0.67 9.14 2.82
N GLN A 48 1.28 9.88 3.74
CA GLN A 48 0.94 9.86 5.16
C GLN A 48 0.93 11.28 5.72
N VAL A 49 0.27 11.46 6.86
CA VAL A 49 0.28 12.74 7.57
C VAL A 49 1.64 12.95 8.25
N ASN A 50 2.03 14.20 8.46
CA ASN A 50 3.22 14.60 9.21
C ASN A 50 2.88 15.76 10.15
N SER A 51 3.80 16.09 11.06
CA SER A 51 3.70 17.29 11.89
C SER A 51 5.05 17.95 12.05
N ALA A 52 5.05 19.28 12.11
CA ALA A 52 6.26 20.06 12.31
C ALA A 52 6.99 19.68 13.60
N SER A 53 8.32 19.74 13.55
CA SER A 53 9.18 19.77 14.74
C SER A 53 9.60 21.21 15.01
N GLU A 54 9.85 21.53 16.27
CA GLU A 54 10.37 22.84 16.70
C GLU A 54 11.76 22.65 17.29
N TYR A 55 12.64 23.62 17.04
CA TYR A 55 14.05 23.58 17.40
C TYR A 55 14.42 24.83 18.20
N ASP A 56 15.36 24.67 19.12
CA ASP A 56 16.08 25.77 19.75
C ASP A 56 17.19 26.30 18.82
N GLU A 57 17.79 27.45 19.12
CA GLU A 57 18.92 28.01 18.37
C GLU A 57 20.14 27.09 18.37
N ASN A 58 20.28 26.25 19.40
CA ASN A 58 21.35 25.26 19.50
C ASN A 58 21.09 23.96 18.70
N LEU A 59 19.99 23.90 17.93
CA LEU A 59 19.49 22.75 17.16
C LEU A 59 18.90 21.59 17.99
N ASP A 60 18.76 21.73 19.30
CA ASP A 60 18.01 20.76 20.10
C ASP A 60 16.52 20.82 19.76
N TYR A 61 15.85 19.66 19.82
CA TYR A 61 14.39 19.60 19.64
C TYR A 61 13.69 20.15 20.90
N THR A 62 12.92 21.22 20.74
CA THR A 62 12.00 21.71 21.79
C THR A 62 10.66 20.98 21.72
N TYR A 63 10.25 20.60 20.50
CA TYR A 63 9.12 19.72 20.23
C TYR A 63 9.46 18.77 19.09
N THR A 64 9.34 17.46 19.33
CA THR A 64 9.55 16.45 18.30
C THR A 64 8.23 16.17 17.59
N GLY A 65 8.14 16.61 16.34
CA GLY A 65 7.04 16.26 15.46
C GLY A 65 7.14 14.83 14.93
N HIS A 66 6.27 14.49 13.99
CA HIS A 66 6.24 13.19 13.33
C HIS A 66 6.58 13.35 11.86
N ASP A 67 7.75 12.84 11.49
CA ASP A 67 8.13 12.64 10.10
C ASP A 67 7.93 11.18 9.68
N ILE A 68 8.02 10.92 8.38
CA ILE A 68 7.63 9.64 7.78
C ILE A 68 8.87 8.82 7.42
N SER A 69 9.03 7.66 8.05
CA SER A 69 9.80 6.55 7.48
C SER A 69 8.88 5.53 6.82
N CYS A 70 9.42 4.72 5.92
CA CYS A 70 8.65 3.68 5.26
C CYS A 70 9.43 2.36 5.22
N ASN A 71 8.79 1.28 5.64
CA ASN A 71 9.22 -0.08 5.33
C ASN A 71 8.22 -0.76 4.40
N LEU A 72 8.75 -1.42 3.38
CA LEU A 72 7.98 -1.94 2.26
C LEU A 72 8.24 -3.43 2.06
N GLY A 73 7.22 -4.13 1.58
CA GLY A 73 7.31 -5.50 1.11
C GLY A 73 6.14 -5.81 0.21
N SER A 74 6.34 -6.62 -0.82
CA SER A 74 5.30 -6.89 -1.80
C SER A 74 5.02 -8.37 -1.96
N LEU A 75 3.76 -8.70 -2.11
CA LEU A 75 3.32 -10.06 -2.46
C LEU A 75 3.39 -10.26 -3.97
N ASN A 76 3.79 -11.46 -4.40
CA ASN A 76 3.63 -11.90 -5.77
C ASN A 76 2.19 -12.34 -5.98
N ILE A 77 1.42 -11.63 -6.81
CA ILE A 77 -0.01 -11.89 -7.02
C ILE A 77 -0.25 -13.32 -7.49
N ALA A 78 0.57 -13.84 -8.40
CA ALA A 78 0.40 -15.20 -8.92
C ALA A 78 0.53 -16.25 -7.83
N HIS A 79 1.62 -16.20 -7.06
CA HIS A 79 1.84 -17.15 -5.96
C HIS A 79 0.84 -16.95 -4.80
N THR A 80 0.33 -15.74 -4.62
CA THR A 80 -0.69 -15.46 -3.60
C THR A 80 -2.02 -16.09 -3.99
N MET A 81 -2.40 -16.01 -5.27
CA MET A 81 -3.59 -16.69 -5.81
C MET A 81 -3.44 -18.21 -5.78
N ASP A 82 -2.22 -18.74 -5.91
CA ASP A 82 -1.95 -20.17 -5.81
C ASP A 82 -1.83 -20.68 -4.35
N SER A 83 -1.86 -19.78 -3.36
CA SER A 83 -1.70 -20.14 -1.96
C SER A 83 -2.89 -20.94 -1.45
N PRO A 84 -2.69 -22.06 -0.73
CA PRO A 84 -3.78 -22.79 -0.09
C PRO A 84 -4.41 -21.99 1.07
N ASP A 85 -3.75 -20.95 1.56
CA ASP A 85 -4.24 -20.08 2.63
C ASP A 85 -3.86 -18.63 2.33
N PHE A 86 -4.74 -17.96 1.59
CA PHE A 86 -4.61 -16.55 1.23
C PHE A 86 -4.57 -15.63 2.46
N ALA A 87 -5.41 -15.92 3.46
CA ALA A 87 -5.53 -15.12 4.66
C ALA A 87 -4.21 -15.10 5.45
N ARG A 88 -3.60 -16.27 5.64
CA ARG A 88 -2.31 -16.40 6.34
C ARG A 88 -1.17 -15.75 5.57
N THR A 89 -1.19 -15.78 4.23
CA THR A 89 -0.19 -15.06 3.40
C THR A 89 -0.19 -13.57 3.73
N VAL A 90 -1.37 -12.93 3.73
CA VAL A 90 -1.49 -11.50 4.04
C VAL A 90 -1.13 -11.22 5.50
N GLU A 91 -1.63 -12.05 6.44
CA GLU A 91 -1.34 -11.89 7.86
C GLU A 91 0.17 -11.95 8.15
N THR A 92 0.86 -12.92 7.57
CA THR A 92 2.31 -13.09 7.74
C THR A 92 3.07 -11.87 7.21
N ALA A 93 2.68 -11.34 6.04
CA ALA A 93 3.31 -10.18 5.45
C ALA A 93 3.11 -8.92 6.31
N VAL A 94 1.88 -8.67 6.79
CA VAL A 94 1.59 -7.53 7.68
C VAL A 94 2.37 -7.65 8.99
N ARG A 95 2.41 -8.83 9.62
CA ARG A 95 3.20 -9.06 10.85
C ARG A 95 4.69 -8.87 10.62
N GLY A 96 5.22 -9.39 9.51
CA GLY A 96 6.63 -9.24 9.14
C GLY A 96 7.01 -7.77 8.93
N LEU A 97 6.21 -7.02 8.19
CA LEU A 97 6.42 -5.58 8.00
C LEU A 97 6.24 -4.79 9.31
N THR A 98 5.28 -5.18 10.13
CA THR A 98 5.08 -4.56 11.46
C THR A 98 6.31 -4.76 12.34
N ALA A 99 6.89 -5.97 12.34
CA ALA A 99 8.12 -6.24 13.09
C ALA A 99 9.30 -5.37 12.61
N VAL A 100 9.42 -5.10 11.30
CA VAL A 100 10.45 -4.17 10.79
C VAL A 100 10.24 -2.76 11.35
N SER A 101 9.01 -2.26 11.39
CA SER A 101 8.69 -0.97 12.02
C SER A 101 9.04 -0.99 13.52
N ASP A 102 8.62 -2.02 14.26
CA ASP A 102 8.88 -2.15 15.69
C ASP A 102 10.38 -2.17 16.04
N MET A 103 11.21 -2.81 15.20
CA MET A 103 12.66 -2.90 15.41
C MET A 103 13.43 -1.67 14.94
N SER A 104 12.78 -0.71 14.27
CA SER A 104 13.43 0.44 13.67
C SER A 104 13.56 1.61 14.65
N HIS A 105 14.80 1.96 14.98
CA HIS A 105 15.15 3.09 15.85
C HIS A 105 16.14 4.04 15.16
N ILE A 106 15.61 5.07 14.48
CA ILE A 106 16.41 6.01 13.69
C ILE A 106 16.83 7.20 14.54
N ARG A 107 17.67 6.92 15.55
CA ARG A 107 18.09 7.89 16.59
C ARG A 107 18.73 9.17 16.07
N SER A 108 19.27 9.15 14.85
CA SER A 108 19.87 10.32 14.21
C SER A 108 18.84 11.36 13.75
N VAL A 109 17.55 11.00 13.66
CA VAL A 109 16.46 11.90 13.27
C VAL A 109 15.27 11.65 14.20
N PRO A 110 15.21 12.32 15.37
CA PRO A 110 14.18 12.07 16.39
C PRO A 110 12.74 12.10 15.89
N SER A 111 12.40 12.99 14.94
CA SER A 111 11.05 13.07 14.35
C SER A 111 10.67 11.84 13.52
N ILE A 112 11.64 11.16 12.89
CA ILE A 112 11.44 9.89 12.18
C ILE A 112 11.21 8.75 13.17
N GLU A 113 12.02 8.69 14.23
CA GLU A 113 11.85 7.68 15.27
C GLU A 113 10.49 7.83 15.97
N ALA A 114 10.12 9.06 16.35
CA ALA A 114 8.83 9.37 16.94
C ALA A 114 7.67 9.04 15.98
N GLY A 115 7.77 9.43 14.70
CA GLY A 115 6.74 9.16 13.71
C GLY A 115 6.53 7.66 13.46
N ASN A 116 7.61 6.87 13.35
CA ASN A 116 7.53 5.41 13.24
C ASN A 116 6.89 4.78 14.48
N ALA A 117 7.36 5.14 15.68
CA ALA A 117 6.86 4.59 16.94
C ALA A 117 5.40 4.97 17.20
N ALA A 118 4.94 6.14 16.74
CA ALA A 118 3.56 6.58 16.91
C ALA A 118 2.60 5.96 15.88
N SER A 119 3.06 5.73 14.65
CA SER A 119 2.19 5.32 13.54
C SER A 119 2.18 3.81 13.27
N HIS A 120 3.29 3.12 13.57
CA HIS A 120 3.54 1.74 13.15
C HIS A 120 3.22 1.51 11.66
N ALA A 121 3.40 2.54 10.83
CA ALA A 121 2.96 2.55 9.44
C ALA A 121 3.82 1.60 8.60
N ILE A 122 3.16 0.81 7.75
CA ILE A 122 3.79 -0.13 6.83
C ILE A 122 3.28 0.07 5.41
N GLY A 123 4.01 -0.43 4.41
CA GLY A 123 3.52 -0.50 3.03
C GLY A 123 3.61 -1.91 2.46
N LEU A 124 2.49 -2.64 2.55
CA LEU A 124 2.29 -3.90 1.83
C LEU A 124 1.92 -3.60 0.37
N GLY A 125 2.85 -3.89 -0.53
CA GLY A 125 2.67 -3.75 -1.97
C GLY A 125 2.29 -5.05 -2.67
N GLN A 126 2.08 -4.94 -3.98
CA GLN A 126 1.79 -6.08 -4.84
C GLN A 126 2.70 -6.02 -6.07
N MET A 127 3.08 -7.17 -6.59
CA MET A 127 3.83 -7.31 -7.83
C MET A 127 3.33 -8.50 -8.65
N ASN A 128 3.80 -8.62 -9.89
CA ASN A 128 3.46 -9.70 -10.80
C ASN A 128 2.02 -9.68 -11.36
N LEU A 129 1.34 -8.51 -11.39
CA LEU A 129 -0.03 -8.46 -11.92
C LEU A 129 -0.06 -8.90 -13.38
N HIS A 130 0.80 -8.32 -14.22
CA HIS A 130 0.81 -8.64 -15.64
C HIS A 130 1.23 -10.09 -15.89
N GLY A 131 2.19 -10.63 -15.13
CA GLY A 131 2.57 -12.04 -15.19
C GLY A 131 1.40 -12.97 -14.85
N TYR A 132 0.65 -12.68 -13.79
CA TYR A 132 -0.54 -13.46 -13.43
C TYR A 132 -1.63 -13.37 -14.51
N LEU A 133 -1.97 -12.16 -14.96
CA LEU A 133 -2.98 -11.98 -16.00
C LEU A 133 -2.61 -12.75 -17.28
N ALA A 134 -1.35 -12.64 -17.72
CA ALA A 134 -0.86 -13.37 -18.89
C ALA A 134 -0.95 -14.89 -18.70
N ARG A 135 -0.57 -15.42 -17.53
CA ARG A 135 -0.70 -16.85 -17.18
C ARG A 135 -2.14 -17.34 -17.30
N GLU A 136 -3.10 -16.53 -16.86
CA GLU A 136 -4.53 -16.87 -16.89
C GLU A 136 -5.22 -16.57 -18.24
N GLY A 137 -4.46 -16.11 -19.24
CA GLY A 137 -4.97 -15.78 -20.57
C GLY A 137 -5.78 -14.48 -20.61
N ILE A 138 -5.54 -13.56 -19.67
CA ILE A 138 -6.23 -12.28 -19.56
C ILE A 138 -5.31 -11.17 -20.08
N ALA A 139 -5.82 -10.38 -21.03
CA ALA A 139 -5.09 -9.23 -21.55
C ALA A 139 -5.03 -8.09 -20.53
N TYR A 140 -3.85 -7.50 -20.34
CA TYR A 140 -3.68 -6.33 -19.47
C TYR A 140 -4.58 -5.18 -19.93
N GLY A 141 -5.30 -4.57 -18.99
CA GLY A 141 -6.24 -3.47 -19.26
C GLY A 141 -7.61 -3.91 -19.80
N SER A 142 -7.85 -5.21 -19.99
CA SER A 142 -9.18 -5.72 -20.34
C SER A 142 -10.19 -5.55 -19.19
N PRO A 143 -11.50 -5.63 -19.47
CA PRO A 143 -12.52 -5.64 -18.41
C PRO A 143 -12.28 -6.72 -17.34
N GLU A 144 -11.80 -7.90 -17.73
CA GLU A 144 -11.45 -8.98 -16.80
C GLU A 144 -10.24 -8.62 -15.93
N ALA A 145 -9.22 -7.96 -16.49
CA ALA A 145 -8.05 -7.50 -15.73
C ALA A 145 -8.45 -6.43 -14.69
N LEU A 146 -9.32 -5.49 -15.07
CA LEU A 146 -9.83 -4.46 -14.17
C LEU A 146 -10.66 -5.07 -13.04
N ASP A 147 -11.52 -6.04 -13.37
CA ASP A 147 -12.37 -6.75 -12.41
C ASP A 147 -11.54 -7.59 -11.43
N PHE A 148 -10.56 -8.36 -11.94
CA PHE A 148 -9.62 -9.12 -11.13
C PHE A 148 -8.86 -8.21 -10.17
N THR A 149 -8.24 -7.14 -10.69
CA THR A 149 -7.42 -6.23 -9.88
C THR A 149 -8.25 -5.58 -8.77
N ASN A 150 -9.47 -5.13 -9.09
CA ASN A 150 -10.38 -4.56 -8.12
C ASN A 150 -10.71 -5.55 -6.99
N LEU A 151 -11.08 -6.79 -7.32
CA LEU A 151 -11.45 -7.80 -6.33
C LEU A 151 -10.27 -8.38 -5.55
N TYR A 152 -9.10 -8.48 -6.18
CA TYR A 152 -7.88 -8.90 -5.52
C TYR A 152 -7.47 -7.89 -4.44
N PHE A 153 -7.38 -6.60 -4.79
CA PHE A 153 -7.06 -5.55 -3.80
C PHE A 153 -8.16 -5.40 -2.74
N TYR A 154 -9.43 -5.63 -3.09
CA TYR A 154 -10.52 -5.70 -2.13
C TYR A 154 -10.30 -6.80 -1.08
N ALA A 155 -9.92 -8.01 -1.51
CA ALA A 155 -9.62 -9.12 -0.62
C ALA A 155 -8.37 -8.85 0.24
N ILE A 156 -7.26 -8.39 -0.36
CA ILE A 156 -6.04 -8.02 0.36
C ILE A 156 -6.35 -6.99 1.46
N THR A 157 -7.12 -5.96 1.14
CA THR A 157 -7.44 -4.87 2.08
C THR A 157 -8.19 -5.40 3.30
N TRP A 158 -9.17 -6.28 3.10
CA TRP A 158 -9.91 -6.89 4.22
C TRP A 158 -8.97 -7.66 5.16
N HIS A 159 -8.10 -8.52 4.61
CA HIS A 159 -7.19 -9.33 5.41
C HIS A 159 -6.10 -8.48 6.10
N ALA A 160 -5.62 -7.42 5.45
CA ALA A 160 -4.64 -6.52 6.03
C ALA A 160 -5.22 -5.76 7.23
N LEU A 161 -6.43 -5.20 7.09
CA LEU A 161 -7.13 -4.51 8.17
C LEU A 161 -7.48 -5.45 9.32
N ARG A 162 -7.98 -6.65 9.01
CA ARG A 162 -8.23 -7.69 10.01
C ARG A 162 -6.96 -8.02 10.78
N THR A 163 -5.83 -8.18 10.10
CA THR A 163 -4.56 -8.48 10.76
C THR A 163 -4.11 -7.33 11.66
N SER A 164 -4.22 -6.09 11.20
CA SER A 164 -3.88 -4.92 12.01
C SER A 164 -4.79 -4.75 13.24
N MET A 165 -6.07 -5.10 13.11
CA MET A 165 -7.01 -5.16 14.24
C MET A 165 -6.62 -6.25 15.24
N LEU A 166 -6.25 -7.45 14.75
CA LEU A 166 -5.76 -8.53 15.60
C LEU A 166 -4.50 -8.11 16.36
N LEU A 167 -3.55 -7.47 15.68
CA LEU A 167 -2.34 -6.91 16.31
C LEU A 167 -2.68 -5.92 17.41
N ALA A 168 -3.64 -5.01 17.18
CA ALA A 168 -4.06 -4.05 18.20
C ALA A 168 -4.66 -4.75 19.43
N ARG A 169 -5.49 -5.77 19.20
CA ARG A 169 -6.09 -6.57 20.27
C ARG A 169 -5.05 -7.40 21.03
N GLU A 170 -4.08 -7.99 20.35
CA GLU A 170 -3.00 -8.81 20.93
C GLU A 170 -2.04 -7.97 21.78
N ARG A 171 -1.70 -6.75 21.31
CA ARG A 171 -0.75 -5.85 21.97
C ARG A 171 -1.41 -4.91 22.98
N GLY A 172 -2.73 -4.73 22.89
CA GLY A 172 -3.46 -3.81 23.75
C GLY A 172 -3.25 -2.34 23.41
N GLU A 173 -2.79 -2.03 22.20
CA GLU A 173 -2.48 -0.67 21.74
C GLU A 173 -2.84 -0.45 20.27
N THR A 174 -3.02 0.81 19.89
CA THR A 174 -3.35 1.25 18.53
C THR A 174 -2.38 2.34 18.12
N PHE A 175 -2.25 2.62 16.83
CA PHE A 175 -1.50 3.81 16.40
C PHE A 175 -2.02 5.09 17.06
N ALA A 176 -1.12 6.04 17.28
CA ALA A 176 -1.41 7.33 17.89
C ALA A 176 -2.41 8.13 17.03
N GLY A 177 -3.47 8.64 17.66
CA GLY A 177 -4.52 9.37 16.95
C GLY A 177 -5.60 8.50 16.30
N PHE A 178 -5.65 7.19 16.59
CA PHE A 178 -6.68 6.28 16.09
C PHE A 178 -8.11 6.83 16.27
N LYS A 179 -8.41 7.40 17.45
CA LYS A 179 -9.76 7.91 17.80
C LYS A 179 -10.25 9.03 16.88
N GLN A 180 -9.34 9.75 16.24
CA GLN A 180 -9.65 10.83 15.30
C GLN A 180 -9.75 10.35 13.84
N SER A 181 -9.40 9.09 13.57
CA SER A 181 -9.41 8.52 12.22
C SER A 181 -10.83 8.12 11.76
N ARG A 182 -10.99 7.97 10.45
CA ARG A 182 -12.19 7.39 9.82
C ARG A 182 -12.37 5.90 10.14
N TYR A 183 -11.33 5.23 10.66
CA TYR A 183 -11.46 3.86 11.17
C TYR A 183 -12.28 3.85 12.47
N ALA A 184 -11.99 4.77 13.40
CA ALA A 184 -12.69 4.86 14.68
C ALA A 184 -14.16 5.25 14.52
N SER A 185 -14.48 6.15 13.58
CA SER A 185 -15.88 6.53 13.28
C SER A 185 -16.64 5.46 12.49
N GLY A 186 -15.94 4.50 11.88
CA GLY A 186 -16.51 3.51 10.96
C GLY A 186 -16.75 4.03 9.53
N GLU A 187 -16.50 5.32 9.25
CA GLU A 187 -16.71 5.95 7.94
C GLU A 187 -15.90 5.25 6.84
N TYR A 188 -14.67 4.81 7.14
CA TYR A 188 -13.80 4.09 6.20
C TYR A 188 -14.48 2.89 5.53
N PHE A 189 -15.38 2.21 6.25
CA PHE A 189 -16.04 0.99 5.82
C PHE A 189 -17.29 1.24 4.97
N SER A 190 -17.78 2.48 4.88
CA SER A 190 -19.00 2.81 4.12
C SER A 190 -18.92 2.34 2.67
N GLN A 191 -17.78 2.54 2.00
CA GLN A 191 -17.53 2.08 0.63
C GLN A 191 -17.69 0.56 0.45
N TYR A 192 -17.29 -0.23 1.46
CA TYR A 192 -17.35 -1.69 1.42
C TYR A 192 -18.73 -2.24 1.78
N LEU A 193 -19.50 -1.48 2.56
CA LEU A 193 -20.86 -1.84 2.97
C LEU A 193 -21.93 -1.43 1.96
N GLN A 194 -21.65 -0.44 1.11
CA GLN A 194 -22.58 0.09 0.10
C GLN A 194 -22.30 -0.44 -1.31
N GLY A 195 -21.05 -0.79 -1.60
CA GLY A 195 -20.65 -1.29 -2.92
C GLY A 195 -21.14 -2.72 -3.21
N ASN A 196 -21.39 -3.01 -4.49
CA ASN A 196 -21.59 -4.38 -4.96
C ASN A 196 -20.23 -5.00 -5.33
N TRP A 197 -19.67 -5.78 -4.41
CA TRP A 197 -18.35 -6.40 -4.54
C TRP A 197 -18.46 -7.85 -5.02
N GLN A 198 -19.00 -8.02 -6.22
CA GLN A 198 -19.12 -9.32 -6.89
C GLN A 198 -18.33 -9.30 -8.21
N PRO A 199 -17.81 -10.46 -8.67
CA PRO A 199 -17.20 -10.57 -9.99
C PRO A 199 -18.14 -10.05 -11.08
N LYS A 200 -17.65 -9.08 -11.87
CA LYS A 200 -18.36 -8.57 -13.04
C LYS A 200 -18.17 -9.46 -14.25
N THR A 201 -17.08 -10.23 -14.28
CA THR A 201 -16.75 -11.17 -15.35
C THR A 201 -16.74 -12.60 -14.82
N ALA A 202 -17.30 -13.54 -15.59
CA ALA A 202 -17.39 -14.94 -15.19
C ALA A 202 -16.00 -15.55 -14.93
N LYS A 203 -15.03 -15.22 -15.80
CA LYS A 203 -13.64 -15.66 -15.68
C LYS A 203 -13.04 -15.30 -14.32
N VAL A 204 -13.27 -14.09 -13.82
CA VAL A 204 -12.74 -13.67 -12.51
C VAL A 204 -13.41 -14.45 -11.38
N GLY A 205 -14.73 -14.67 -11.45
CA GLY A 205 -15.42 -15.54 -10.48
C GLY A 205 -14.85 -16.96 -10.45
N GLU A 206 -14.55 -17.54 -11.60
CA GLU A 206 -13.90 -18.85 -11.72
C GLU A 206 -12.49 -18.85 -11.11
N LEU A 207 -11.69 -17.79 -11.32
CA LEU A 207 -10.33 -17.69 -10.77
C LEU A 207 -10.33 -17.74 -9.24
N PHE A 208 -11.18 -16.94 -8.58
CA PHE A 208 -11.29 -16.95 -7.11
C PHE A 208 -11.81 -18.29 -6.59
N THR A 209 -12.83 -18.86 -7.26
CA THR A 209 -13.40 -20.16 -6.89
C THR A 209 -12.37 -21.28 -7.00
N ARG A 210 -11.65 -21.36 -8.12
CA ARG A 210 -10.60 -22.37 -8.36
C ARG A 210 -9.45 -22.25 -7.37
N SER A 211 -9.16 -21.03 -6.93
CA SER A 211 -8.11 -20.74 -5.94
C SER A 211 -8.57 -20.99 -4.50
N GLY A 212 -9.85 -21.31 -4.27
CA GLY A 212 -10.42 -21.47 -2.93
C GLY A 212 -10.47 -20.16 -2.12
N ILE A 213 -10.34 -19.01 -2.78
CA ILE A 213 -10.31 -17.70 -2.12
C ILE A 213 -11.74 -17.18 -2.02
N THR A 214 -12.21 -17.01 -0.79
CA THR A 214 -13.52 -16.42 -0.53
C THR A 214 -13.39 -14.89 -0.56
N LEU A 215 -14.11 -14.23 -1.46
CA LEU A 215 -14.19 -12.78 -1.46
C LEU A 215 -14.90 -12.31 -0.18
N PRO A 216 -14.38 -11.29 0.52
CA PRO A 216 -15.02 -10.77 1.72
C PRO A 216 -16.48 -10.40 1.46
N THR A 217 -17.41 -10.91 2.27
CA THR A 217 -18.83 -10.56 2.15
C THR A 217 -19.15 -9.26 2.89
N ARG A 218 -20.36 -8.73 2.66
CA ARG A 218 -20.84 -7.55 3.40
C ARG A 218 -20.87 -7.79 4.90
N GLU A 219 -21.23 -8.99 5.33
CA GLU A 219 -21.28 -9.40 6.73
C GLU A 219 -19.87 -9.45 7.33
N MET A 220 -18.88 -9.96 6.58
CA MET A 220 -17.48 -9.95 6.99
C MET A 220 -16.94 -8.53 7.17
N TRP A 221 -17.34 -7.60 6.30
CA TRP A 221 -17.00 -6.17 6.45
C TRP A 221 -17.72 -5.51 7.61
N ALA A 222 -18.99 -5.83 7.84
CA ALA A 222 -19.74 -5.30 8.97
C ALA A 222 -19.14 -5.75 10.30
N GLN A 223 -18.78 -7.03 10.40
CA GLN A 223 -18.09 -7.57 11.57
C GLN A 223 -16.71 -6.91 11.76
N LEU A 224 -15.92 -6.79 10.68
CA LEU A 224 -14.61 -6.15 10.77
C LEU A 224 -14.72 -4.67 11.17
N ARG A 225 -15.72 -3.94 10.69
CA ARG A 225 -16.00 -2.56 11.13
C ARG A 225 -16.22 -2.52 12.63
N ASP A 226 -17.09 -3.38 13.16
CA ASP A 226 -17.43 -3.38 14.59
C ASP A 226 -16.22 -3.76 15.46
N ASP A 227 -15.42 -4.73 15.00
CA ASP A 227 -14.17 -5.11 15.65
C ASP A 227 -13.13 -3.97 15.61
N VAL A 228 -12.96 -3.28 14.48
CA VAL A 228 -12.04 -2.14 14.36
C VAL A 228 -12.51 -0.96 15.21
N MET A 229 -13.80 -0.65 15.24
CA MET A 229 -14.31 0.42 16.10
C MET A 229 -14.13 0.10 17.60
N ARG A 230 -14.15 -1.18 17.97
CA ARG A 230 -13.99 -1.65 19.35
C ARG A 230 -12.53 -1.78 19.79
N TYR A 231 -11.71 -2.44 18.98
CA TYR A 231 -10.33 -2.82 19.33
C TYR A 231 -9.28 -1.91 18.69
N GLY A 232 -9.66 -1.15 17.66
CA GLY A 232 -8.75 -0.36 16.85
C GLY A 232 -7.92 -1.18 15.88
N ILE A 233 -6.91 -0.52 15.30
CA ILE A 233 -5.89 -1.15 14.46
C ILE A 233 -4.50 -0.67 14.91
N TYR A 234 -3.51 -1.53 14.75
CA TYR A 234 -2.15 -1.27 15.21
C TYR A 234 -1.39 -0.34 14.25
N ASN A 235 -1.54 -0.55 12.95
CA ASN A 235 -0.82 0.20 11.91
C ASN A 235 -1.70 1.33 11.38
N GLN A 236 -1.18 2.55 11.33
CA GLN A 236 -1.88 3.71 10.77
C GLN A 236 -2.13 3.55 9.25
N ASN A 237 -1.13 3.05 8.53
CA ASN A 237 -1.17 2.79 7.09
C ASN A 237 -0.70 1.36 6.82
N LEU A 238 -1.32 0.70 5.83
CA LEU A 238 -1.14 -0.74 5.59
C LEU A 238 -0.57 -1.08 4.22
N GLN A 239 -0.99 -0.36 3.17
CA GLN A 239 -0.67 -0.71 1.78
C GLN A 239 -0.06 0.47 1.06
N ALA A 240 0.99 0.19 0.29
CA ALA A 240 1.62 1.11 -0.66
C ALA A 240 2.22 0.26 -1.78
N VAL A 241 2.03 0.66 -3.04
CA VAL A 241 2.46 -0.14 -4.20
C VAL A 241 3.67 0.53 -4.86
N PRO A 242 4.90 0.21 -4.42
CA PRO A 242 6.11 0.77 -5.01
C PRO A 242 6.43 0.11 -6.37
N PRO A 243 7.34 0.70 -7.17
CA PRO A 243 8.06 -0.05 -8.17
C PRO A 243 8.93 -1.12 -7.49
N THR A 244 8.85 -2.37 -7.94
CA THR A 244 9.68 -3.45 -7.40
C THR A 244 10.91 -3.61 -8.29
N GLY A 245 12.01 -2.95 -7.91
CA GLY A 245 13.28 -2.94 -8.64
C GLY A 245 13.94 -4.32 -8.75
N SER A 246 15.19 -4.47 -8.31
CA SER A 246 15.92 -5.74 -8.52
C SER A 246 15.34 -6.95 -7.78
N ILE A 247 14.53 -6.72 -6.73
CA ILE A 247 13.82 -7.81 -6.01
C ILE A 247 12.84 -8.57 -6.93
N SER A 248 12.33 -7.93 -8.00
CA SER A 248 11.41 -8.58 -8.94
C SER A 248 12.10 -9.69 -9.75
N TYR A 249 13.39 -9.58 -10.05
CA TYR A 249 14.16 -10.64 -10.70
C TYR A 249 14.35 -11.86 -9.81
N ILE A 250 14.66 -11.62 -8.53
CA ILE A 250 14.84 -12.68 -7.53
C ILE A 250 13.52 -13.41 -7.31
N ASN A 251 12.42 -12.67 -7.20
CA ASN A 251 11.09 -13.23 -6.96
C ASN A 251 10.44 -13.84 -8.23
N HIS A 252 11.02 -13.56 -9.40
CA HIS A 252 10.44 -13.87 -10.71
C HIS A 252 9.04 -13.27 -10.91
N ALA A 253 8.97 -11.95 -10.80
CA ALA A 253 7.75 -11.17 -10.93
C ALA A 253 7.88 -10.08 -12.00
N THR A 254 6.79 -9.79 -12.73
CA THR A 254 6.69 -8.53 -13.45
C THR A 254 6.65 -7.38 -12.44
N SER A 255 7.45 -6.32 -12.66
CA SER A 255 7.56 -5.22 -11.70
C SER A 255 6.20 -4.58 -11.38
N SER A 256 5.86 -4.51 -10.08
CA SER A 256 4.64 -3.88 -9.59
C SER A 256 3.36 -4.40 -10.28
N ILE A 257 2.35 -3.55 -10.43
CA ILE A 257 1.09 -3.85 -11.11
C ILE A 257 1.01 -3.29 -12.53
N HIS A 258 2.09 -2.70 -13.05
CA HIS A 258 2.13 -2.11 -14.39
C HIS A 258 2.53 -3.17 -15.44
N PRO A 259 2.34 -2.93 -16.76
CA PRO A 259 2.74 -3.90 -17.77
C PRO A 259 4.26 -4.07 -17.82
N ILE A 260 4.71 -5.13 -18.51
CA ILE A 260 6.15 -5.40 -18.70
C ILE A 260 6.73 -4.32 -19.59
N VAL A 261 7.97 -3.91 -19.31
CA VAL A 261 8.71 -2.95 -20.14
C VAL A 261 9.25 -3.59 -21.42
N ALA A 262 9.51 -4.90 -21.39
CA ALA A 262 9.98 -5.71 -22.51
C ALA A 262 9.66 -7.19 -22.29
N LYS A 263 9.68 -8.01 -23.35
CA LYS A 263 9.56 -9.48 -23.25
C LYS A 263 10.83 -10.13 -22.69
N VAL A 264 11.98 -9.60 -23.11
CA VAL A 264 13.31 -9.92 -22.57
C VAL A 264 13.89 -8.58 -22.14
N GLU A 265 14.02 -8.40 -20.83
CA GLU A 265 14.54 -7.16 -20.28
C GLU A 265 16.06 -7.14 -20.36
N ILE A 266 16.66 -6.00 -20.72
CA ILE A 266 18.11 -5.89 -20.87
C ILE A 266 18.63 -4.96 -19.78
N ARG A 267 19.53 -5.46 -18.93
CA ARG A 267 20.17 -4.69 -17.85
C ARG A 267 21.66 -4.52 -18.14
N LYS A 268 22.22 -3.34 -17.85
CA LYS A 268 23.65 -3.06 -17.99
C LYS A 268 24.39 -3.42 -16.71
N GLU A 269 24.65 -4.71 -16.54
CA GLU A 269 25.27 -5.26 -15.32
C GLU A 269 26.38 -6.27 -15.67
N GLY A 270 27.29 -6.49 -14.71
CA GLY A 270 28.35 -7.49 -14.83
C GLY A 270 29.47 -7.17 -15.82
N LYS A 271 30.47 -8.07 -15.89
CA LYS A 271 31.66 -7.92 -16.75
C LYS A 271 31.34 -8.02 -18.24
N THR A 272 30.25 -8.70 -18.59
CA THR A 272 29.75 -8.82 -19.97
C THR A 272 29.07 -7.53 -20.47
N GLY A 273 28.79 -6.59 -19.57
CA GLY A 273 28.13 -5.31 -19.86
C GLY A 273 26.62 -5.42 -20.09
N ARG A 274 26.06 -6.64 -20.18
CA ARG A 274 24.63 -6.93 -20.28
C ARG A 274 24.23 -8.23 -19.57
N VAL A 275 23.05 -8.20 -18.98
CA VAL A 275 22.28 -9.35 -18.47
C VAL A 275 20.89 -9.30 -19.12
N TYR A 276 20.36 -10.47 -19.46
CA TYR A 276 19.08 -10.68 -20.13
C TYR A 276 18.12 -11.45 -19.21
#